data_AF-M0MII9-F1
#
_entry.id   AF-M0MII9-F1
#
_cell.length_a   1.000
_cell.length_b   1.000
_cell.length_c   1.000
_cell.angle_alpha   90.00
_cell.angle_beta   90.00
_cell.angle_gamma   90.00
#
_symmetry.space_group_name_H-M   'P 1'
#
loop_
_entity.id
_entity.type
_entity.pdbx_description
1 polymer ?
#
loop_
_entity_poly.entity_id
_entity_poly.type
_entity_poly.pdbx_seq_one_letter_code
_entity_poly.pdbx_strand_id
1 'polypeptide(L)' 'MSSDDLRLSVGMTLVATTSGWGYRVQAVNEERVVARGPHGSQGVDRAELEEHIRHGLVEVEAWP' A
#
# COMPACT_ATOMS: atom_id res chain seq x y z
N MET A 1 20.09 -8.02 -9.03
CA MET A 1 18.74 -8.36 -8.54
C MET A 1 17.87 -7.18 -8.92
N SER A 2 17.00 -7.36 -9.90
CA SER A 2 16.17 -6.28 -10.44
C SER A 2 15.27 -5.75 -9.32
N SER A 3 15.40 -4.46 -9.02
CA SER A 3 14.34 -3.71 -8.34
C SER A 3 13.09 -3.86 -9.19
N ASP A 4 12.22 -4.79 -8.81
CA ASP A 4 10.85 -4.77 -9.30
C ASP A 4 10.27 -3.47 -8.76
N ASP A 5 10.20 -2.46 -9.63
CA ASP A 5 9.79 -1.10 -9.31
C ASP A 5 8.34 -1.20 -8.82
N LEU A 6 8.15 -1.17 -7.50
CA LEU A 6 6.85 -1.42 -6.88
C LEU A 6 5.91 -0.25 -7.22
N ARG A 7 5.14 -0.39 -8.30
CA ARG A 7 4.26 0.67 -8.81
C ARG A 7 2.93 0.68 -8.09
N LEU A 8 2.90 1.27 -6.89
CA LEU A 8 1.64 1.59 -6.21
C LEU A 8 0.72 2.36 -7.15
N SER A 9 -0.50 1.88 -7.30
CA SER A 9 -1.48 2.44 -8.23
C SER A 9 -2.85 2.53 -7.56
N VAL A 10 -3.63 3.52 -7.99
CA VAL A 10 -5.03 3.65 -7.57
C VAL A 10 -5.79 2.38 -7.93
N GLY A 11 -6.60 1.89 -6.99
CA GLY A 11 -7.38 0.66 -7.15
C GLY A 11 -6.75 -0.58 -6.53
N MET A 12 -5.42 -0.59 -6.30
CA MET A 12 -4.73 -1.69 -5.62
C MET A 12 -5.21 -1.87 -4.18
N THR A 13 -5.13 -3.10 -3.66
CA THR A 13 -5.40 -3.40 -2.26
C THR A 13 -4.09 -3.69 -1.54
N LEU A 14 -3.88 -3.00 -0.42
CA LEU A 14 -2.77 -3.20 0.49
C LEU A 14 -3.29 -3.93 1.72
N VAL A 15 -2.68 -5.04 2.09
CA VAL A 15 -3.11 -5.84 3.24
C VAL A 15 -2.04 -5.75 4.33
N ALA A 16 -2.40 -5.22 5.49
CA ALA A 16 -1.51 -5.21 6.64
C ALA A 16 -1.41 -6.63 7.22
N THR A 17 -0.22 -7.23 7.22
CA THR A 17 -0.06 -8.66 7.61
C THR A 17 -0.32 -8.91 9.10
N THR A 18 -0.15 -7.89 9.94
CA THR A 18 -0.39 -7.97 11.38
C THR A 18 -1.88 -8.04 11.76
N SER A 19 -2.76 -7.41 10.98
CA SER A 19 -4.19 -7.32 11.27
C SER A 19 -5.08 -8.03 10.23
N GLY A 20 -4.54 -8.35 9.06
CA GLY A 20 -5.30 -8.88 7.92
C GLY A 20 -6.22 -7.84 7.28
N TRP A 21 -6.07 -6.55 7.60
CA TRP A 21 -6.95 -5.50 7.08
C TRP A 21 -6.52 -5.07 5.68
N GLY A 22 -7.47 -5.10 4.75
CA GLY A 22 -7.31 -4.56 3.40
C GLY A 22 -7.60 -3.07 3.31
N TYR A 23 -6.74 -2.36 2.59
CA TYR A 23 -6.81 -0.93 2.33
C TYR A 23 -6.74 -0.68 0.83
N ARG A 24 -7.81 -0.12 0.27
CA ARG A 24 -7.87 0.17 -1.17
C ARG A 24 -7.24 1.53 -1.45
N VAL A 25 -6.20 1.55 -2.28
CA VAL A 25 -5.51 2.78 -2.69
C VAL A 25 -6.47 3.67 -3.49
N GLN A 26 -6.64 4.90 -3.05
CA GLN A 26 -7.49 5.92 -3.67
C GLN A 26 -6.69 6.98 -4.42
N ALA A 27 -5.48 7.31 -3.94
CA ALA A 27 -4.58 8.26 -4.58
C ALA A 27 -3.12 7.89 -4.27
N VAL A 28 -2.25 8.11 -5.24
CA VAL A 28 -0.79 7.95 -5.12
C VAL A 28 -0.15 9.22 -5.63
N ASN A 29 0.57 9.91 -4.74
CA ASN A 29 1.39 11.07 -5.07
C ASN A 29 2.87 10.73 -4.86
N GLU A 30 3.76 11.67 -5.13
CA GLU A 30 5.21 11.49 -4.96
C GLU A 30 5.59 11.20 -3.49
N GLU A 31 4.95 11.87 -2.53
CA GLU A 31 5.30 11.76 -1.10
C GLU A 31 4.35 10.85 -0.30
N ARG A 32 3.08 10.70 -0.74
CA ARG A 32 2.04 10.05 0.07
C ARG A 32 1.13 9.14 -0.72
N VAL A 33 0.61 8.14 -0.03
CA VAL A 33 -0.40 7.20 -0.53
C VAL A 33 -1.63 7.31 0.35
N VAL A 34 -2.78 7.56 -0.26
CA VAL A 34 -4.07 7.59 0.44
C VAL A 34 -4.80 6.29 0.14
N ALA A 35 -5.13 5.53 1.17
CA ALA A 35 -5.88 4.30 1.05
C ALA A 35 -7.08 4.29 1.99
N ARG A 36 -8.16 3.65 1.56
CA ARG A 36 -9.40 3.48 2.34
C ARG A 36 -9.51 2.06 2.86
N GLY A 37 -9.51 1.94 4.17
CA GLY A 37 -9.71 0.67 4.87
C GLY A 37 -10.99 0.67 5.71
N PRO A 38 -11.13 -0.31 6.62
CA PRO A 38 -12.32 -0.48 7.47
C PRO A 38 -12.55 0.70 8.43
N HIS A 39 -11.50 1.42 8.81
CA HIS A 39 -11.56 2.56 9.72
C HIS A 39 -11.62 3.93 9.00
N GLY A 40 -11.83 3.92 7.69
CA GLY A 40 -11.85 5.13 6.86
C GLY A 40 -10.60 5.29 6.00
N SER A 41 -10.43 6.51 5.46
CA SER A 41 -9.28 6.85 4.62
C SER A 41 -8.10 7.29 5.48
N GLN A 42 -6.92 6.72 5.20
CA GLN A 42 -5.67 7.09 5.84
C GLN A 42 -4.61 7.41 4.79
N GLY A 43 -3.80 8.42 5.07
CA GLY A 43 -2.67 8.81 4.24
C GLY A 43 -1.37 8.41 4.91
N VAL A 44 -0.58 7.56 4.27
CA VAL A 44 0.74 7.13 4.73
C VAL A 44 1.83 7.76 3.88
N ASP A 45 3.02 7.91 4.46
CA ASP A 45 4.22 8.26 3.70
C ASP A 45 4.54 7.14 2.70
N ARG A 46 4.90 7.53 1.47
CA ARG A 46 5.16 6.57 0.40
C ARG A 46 6.43 5.76 0.67
N ALA A 47 7.51 6.39 1.12
CA ALA A 47 8.77 5.71 1.37
C ALA A 47 8.64 4.72 2.54
N GLU A 48 7.94 5.12 3.61
CA GLU A 48 7.61 4.24 4.73
C GLU A 48 6.77 3.04 4.27
N LEU A 49 5.75 3.26 3.45
CA LEU A 49 4.91 2.20 2.92
C LEU A 49 5.71 1.22 2.04
N GLU A 50 6.57 1.71 1.16
CA GLU A 50 7.43 0.88 0.31
C GLU A 50 8.40 0.03 1.14
N GLU A 51 8.94 0.59 2.23
CA GLU A 51 9.75 -0.14 3.19
C GLU A 51 8.95 -1.24 3.89
N HIS A 52 7.74 -0.93 4.38
CA HIS A 52 6.84 -1.92 4.97
C HIS A 52 6.51 -3.07 4.02
N ILE A 53 6.33 -2.77 2.72
CA ILE A 53 6.09 -3.79 1.70
C ILE A 53 7.34 -4.66 1.50
N ARG A 54 8.52 -4.04 1.41
CA ARG A 54 9.80 -4.76 1.28
C ARG A 54 10.08 -5.69 2.48
N HIS A 55 9.65 -5.29 3.67
CA HIS A 55 9.79 -6.10 4.89
C HIS A 55 8.64 -7.10 5.11
N GLY A 56 7.64 -7.15 4.23
CA GLY A 56 6.50 -8.07 4.37
C GLY A 56 5.52 -7.70 5.48
N LEU A 57 5.54 -6.45 5.95
CA LEU A 57 4.54 -5.92 6.89
C LEU A 57 3.23 -5.54 6.18
N VAL A 58 3.34 -5.25 4.89
CA VAL A 58 2.22 -4.99 4.00
C VAL A 58 2.39 -5.87 2.77
N GLU A 59 1.34 -6.61 2.43
CA GLU A 59 1.26 -7.35 1.17
C GLU A 59 0.47 -6.55 0.15
N VAL A 60 0.93 -6.57 -1.10
CA VAL A 60 0.20 -5.96 -2.22
C VAL A 60 -0.65 -7.03 -2.86
N GLU A 61 -1.94 -7.04 -2.54
CA GLU A 61 -2.91 -7.84 -3.27
C GLU A 61 -3.35 -7.05 -4.50
N ALA A 62 -2.75 -7.41 -5.64
CA ALA A 62 -3.19 -6.91 -6.93
C ALA A 62 -4.42 -7.70 -7.38
N TRP A 63 -5.58 -7.04 -7.55
CA TRP A 63 -6.65 -7.44 -8.49
C TRP A 63 -7.78 -6.42 -8.55
N PRO A 64 -8.50 -6.28 -9.68
CA PRO A 64 -8.22 -6.63 -11.08
C PRO A 64 -7.70 -5.44 -11.93
#